data_AF-A0A441VNT4-F1
#
_entry.id   AF-A0A441VNT4-F1
#
_cell.length_a   1.000
_cell.length_b   1.000
_cell.length_c   1.000
_cell.angle_alpha   90.00
_cell.angle_beta   90.00
_cell.angle_gamma   90.00
#
_symmetry.space_group_name_H-M   'P 1'
#
loop_
_entity.id
_entity.type
_entity.pdbx_description
1 polymer ?
#
loop_
_entity_poly.entity_id
_entity_poly.type
_entity_poly.pdbx_seq_one_letter_code
_entity_poly.pdbx_strand_id
1 'polypeptide(L)'
;RYRSPNSDMLGILLERASGQRFAELMHEKLWLPLGAMSEASVTVDMAGTARAAGGISVTPRDLARIGEMMRQGGMANGRRIVPEAWVRDTVSTGGDAEAWQRGAMAFLFPQGRYRNKWYQTGAASGAFCGIGIHGQWLYVNPAAEVVIAKMSSQPVPVDEPLDVDMVAFLEALSRMI
;
A
#
# COMPACT_ATOMS: atom_id res chain seq x y z
N ARG A 1 -0.06 -6.13 -16.07
CA ARG A 1 -0.76 -7.26 -15.39
C ARG A 1 -0.22 -7.40 -13.96
N TYR A 2 -1.08 -7.59 -12.96
CA TYR A 2 -0.68 -7.81 -11.57
C TYR A 2 -0.08 -9.21 -11.39
N ARG A 3 1.04 -9.29 -10.65
CA ARG A 3 1.77 -10.53 -10.35
C ARG A 3 2.46 -10.41 -9.00
N SER A 4 2.03 -11.21 -8.01
CA SER A 4 2.65 -11.27 -6.68
C SER A 4 4.16 -11.57 -6.72
N PRO A 5 4.67 -12.49 -7.57
CA PRO A 5 6.11 -12.76 -7.64
C PRO A 5 6.97 -11.53 -7.94
N ASN A 6 6.43 -10.50 -8.59
CA ASN A 6 7.17 -9.27 -8.83
C ASN A 6 7.48 -8.52 -7.52
N SER A 7 6.69 -8.69 -6.46
CA SER A 7 6.98 -8.11 -5.14
C SER A 7 7.94 -9.00 -4.34
N ASP A 8 7.83 -10.32 -4.45
CA ASP A 8 8.79 -11.24 -3.82
C ASP A 8 10.20 -11.04 -4.40
N MET A 9 10.33 -10.82 -5.71
CA MET A 9 11.59 -10.46 -6.35
C MET A 9 12.16 -9.14 -5.84
N LEU A 10 11.33 -8.13 -5.54
CA LEU A 10 11.80 -6.90 -4.90
C LEU A 10 12.33 -7.16 -3.49
N GLY A 11 11.67 -8.03 -2.72
CA GLY A 11 12.17 -8.47 -1.40
C GLY A 11 13.56 -9.09 -1.50
N ILE A 12 13.77 -9.99 -2.46
CA ILE A 12 15.08 -10.61 -2.71
C ILE A 12 16.12 -9.55 -3.12
N LEU A 13 15.77 -8.63 -4.02
CA LEU A 13 16.67 -7.55 -4.45
C LEU A 13 17.07 -6.64 -3.29
N LEU A 14 16.14 -6.33 -2.38
CA LEU A 14 16.43 -5.55 -1.18
C LEU A 14 17.46 -6.27 -0.29
N GLU A 15 17.27 -7.56 -0.02
CA GLU A 15 18.23 -8.34 0.77
C GLU A 15 19.61 -8.40 0.10
N ARG A 16 19.67 -8.59 -1.22
CA ARG A 16 20.93 -8.64 -1.96
C ARG A 16 21.66 -7.30 -2.00
N ALA A 17 20.92 -6.21 -2.13
CA ALA A 17 21.49 -4.86 -2.20
C ALA A 17 21.95 -4.34 -0.84
N SER A 18 21.26 -4.70 0.25
CA SER A 18 21.60 -4.25 1.60
C SER A 18 22.56 -5.19 2.33
N GLY A 19 22.58 -6.48 1.99
CA GLY A 19 23.24 -7.52 2.78
C GLY A 19 22.52 -7.86 4.09
N GLN A 20 21.33 -7.30 4.32
CA GLN A 20 20.49 -7.52 5.52
C GLN A 20 19.28 -8.39 5.18
N ARG A 21 18.71 -9.07 6.19
CA ARG A 21 17.43 -9.78 6.00
C ARG A 21 16.30 -8.79 5.80
N PHE A 22 15.27 -9.18 5.05
CA PHE A 22 14.14 -8.30 4.72
C PHE A 22 13.49 -7.72 5.98
N ALA A 23 13.22 -8.55 7.00
CA ALA A 23 12.61 -8.10 8.25
C ALA A 23 13.47 -7.06 8.99
N GLU A 24 14.79 -7.25 9.03
CA GLU A 24 15.73 -6.33 9.66
C GLU A 24 15.79 -4.99 8.90
N LEU A 25 15.88 -5.05 7.57
CA LEU A 25 15.88 -3.86 6.72
C LEU A 25 14.57 -3.08 6.87
N MET A 26 13.42 -3.77 6.87
CA MET A 26 12.11 -3.13 7.08
C MET A 26 11.99 -2.54 8.48
N HIS A 27 12.52 -3.21 9.50
CA HIS A 27 12.55 -2.68 10.87
C HIS A 27 13.36 -1.38 10.95
N GLU A 28 14.60 -1.40 10.45
CA GLU A 28 15.53 -0.26 10.52
C GLU A 28 15.08 0.92 9.65
N LYS A 29 14.73 0.66 8.39
CA LYS A 29 14.48 1.70 7.39
C LYS A 29 13.05 2.21 7.37
N LEU A 30 12.07 1.40 7.78
CA LEU A 30 10.65 1.78 7.76
C LEU A 30 10.05 1.79 9.16
N TRP A 31 10.03 0.66 9.87
CA TRP A 31 9.18 0.46 11.05
C TRP A 31 9.57 1.37 12.23
N LEU A 32 10.86 1.43 12.55
CA LEU A 32 11.38 2.32 13.59
C LEU A 32 11.17 3.81 13.28
N PRO A 33 11.61 4.36 12.14
CA PRO A 33 11.42 5.78 11.87
C PRO A 33 9.95 6.16 11.70
N LEU A 34 9.09 5.22 11.29
CA LEU A 34 7.63 5.40 11.23
C LEU A 34 7.01 5.63 12.62
N GLY A 35 7.70 5.24 13.70
CA GLY A 35 7.18 5.28 15.06
C GLY A 35 6.03 4.30 15.24
N ALA A 36 6.12 3.14 14.57
CA ALA A 36 5.19 2.05 14.80
C ALA A 36 5.31 1.56 16.25
N MET A 37 4.18 1.21 16.85
CA MET A 37 4.10 0.90 18.28
C MET A 37 4.03 -0.59 18.57
N SER A 38 3.67 -1.40 17.58
CA SER A 38 3.56 -2.86 17.72
C SER A 38 4.57 -3.56 16.83
N GLU A 39 4.88 -4.81 17.17
CA GLU A 39 5.70 -5.65 16.31
C GLU A 39 5.00 -5.93 14.98
N ALA A 40 5.79 -6.01 13.92
CA ALA A 40 5.38 -6.52 12.63
C ALA A 40 6.02 -7.89 12.41
N SER A 41 5.30 -8.80 11.78
CA SER A 41 5.84 -10.09 11.37
C SER A 41 5.74 -10.27 9.87
N VAL A 42 6.68 -11.03 9.29
CA VAL A 42 6.61 -11.47 7.90
C VAL A 42 6.80 -12.98 7.83
N THR A 43 5.93 -13.68 7.09
CA THR A 43 6.10 -15.11 6.86
C THR A 43 7.31 -15.37 5.96
N VAL A 44 8.05 -16.43 6.24
CA VAL A 44 9.25 -16.83 5.50
C VAL A 44 9.13 -18.26 4.98
N ASP A 45 9.90 -18.58 3.93
CA ASP A 45 10.09 -19.97 3.50
C ASP A 45 11.14 -20.71 4.36
N MET A 46 11.46 -21.95 4.00
CA MET A 46 12.44 -22.78 4.70
C MET A 46 13.87 -22.22 4.69
N ALA A 47 14.21 -21.35 3.73
CA ALA A 47 15.49 -20.65 3.67
C ALA A 47 15.44 -19.28 4.40
N GLY A 48 14.30 -18.98 5.04
CA GLY A 48 14.04 -17.73 5.72
C GLY A 48 13.67 -16.57 4.78
N THR A 49 13.52 -16.80 3.47
CA THR A 49 13.24 -15.73 2.50
C THR A 49 11.81 -15.22 2.71
N ALA A 50 11.68 -13.90 2.87
CA ALA A 50 10.41 -13.26 3.19
C ALA A 50 9.42 -13.29 2.01
N ARG A 51 8.15 -13.62 2.31
CA ARG A 51 7.03 -13.47 1.36
C ARG A 51 6.59 -12.01 1.28
N ALA A 52 7.41 -11.16 0.65
CA ALA A 52 7.22 -9.72 0.57
C ALA A 52 5.90 -9.31 -0.14
N ALA A 53 5.33 -10.17 -0.99
CA ALA A 53 4.10 -9.87 -1.71
C ALA A 53 2.82 -9.86 -0.86
N GLY A 54 2.84 -10.44 0.36
CA GLY A 54 1.62 -10.53 1.18
C GLY A 54 1.74 -11.30 2.49
N GLY A 55 2.96 -11.61 2.95
CA GLY A 55 3.19 -12.34 4.20
C GLY A 55 3.26 -11.46 5.45
N ILE A 56 2.94 -10.16 5.34
CA ILE A 56 3.13 -9.19 6.42
C ILE A 56 1.87 -9.10 7.29
N SER A 57 2.05 -9.16 8.61
CA SER A 57 0.99 -8.90 9.60
C SER A 57 1.41 -7.76 10.52
N VAL A 58 0.50 -6.81 10.72
CA VAL A 58 0.68 -5.58 11.50
C VAL A 58 -0.64 -5.19 12.15
N THR A 59 -0.62 -4.25 13.11
CA THR A 59 -1.86 -3.67 13.63
C THR A 59 -2.49 -2.70 12.63
N PRO A 60 -3.82 -2.51 12.63
CA PRO A 60 -4.47 -1.50 11.78
C PRO A 60 -3.91 -0.09 12.00
N ARG A 61 -3.56 0.25 13.24
CA ARG A 61 -3.02 1.58 13.59
C ARG A 61 -1.62 1.80 13.01
N ASP A 62 -0.75 0.79 13.03
CA ASP A 62 0.57 0.92 12.41
C ASP A 62 0.50 0.84 10.88
N LEU A 63 -0.47 0.11 10.31
CA LEU A 63 -0.77 0.19 8.88
C LEU A 63 -1.22 1.60 8.46
N ALA A 64 -2.07 2.24 9.27
CA ALA A 64 -2.51 3.61 9.01
C ALA A 64 -1.34 4.61 9.06
N ARG A 65 -0.33 4.39 9.90
CA ARG A 65 0.89 5.22 9.91
C ARG A 65 1.63 5.17 8.58
N ILE A 66 1.67 4.01 7.90
CA ILE A 66 2.25 3.92 6.54
C ILE A 66 1.49 4.83 5.58
N GLY A 67 0.15 4.79 5.62
CA GLY A 67 -0.69 5.66 4.80
C GLY A 67 -0.45 7.14 5.10
N GLU A 68 -0.32 7.51 6.38
CA GLU A 68 -0.06 8.88 6.80
C GLU A 68 1.33 9.35 6.34
N MET A 69 2.34 8.49 6.43
CA MET A 69 3.68 8.78 5.90
C MET A 69 3.65 9.07 4.39
N MET A 70 2.87 8.30 3.63
CA MET A 70 2.66 8.55 2.21
C MET A 70 1.89 9.85 1.96
N ARG A 71 0.86 10.15 2.75
CA ARG A 71 0.09 11.40 2.68
C ARG A 71 0.98 12.62 2.92
N GLN A 72 1.91 12.51 3.88
CA GLN A 72 2.87 13.53 4.28
C GLN A 72 4.14 13.57 3.41
N GLY A 73 4.07 13.08 2.16
CA GLY A 73 5.19 13.20 1.22
C GLY A 73 6.45 12.42 1.63
N GLY A 74 6.29 11.32 2.37
CA GLY A 74 7.39 10.46 2.79
C GLY A 74 7.92 10.74 4.20
N MET A 75 7.28 11.65 4.94
CA MET A 75 7.69 12.06 6.28
C MET A 75 6.89 11.33 7.36
N ALA A 76 7.57 10.94 8.44
CA ALA A 76 6.93 10.53 9.69
C ALA A 76 7.81 10.95 10.87
N ASN A 77 7.19 11.41 11.97
CA ASN A 77 7.89 11.82 13.19
C ASN A 77 9.08 12.77 12.95
N GLY A 78 8.91 13.75 12.04
CA GLY A 78 9.97 14.71 11.68
C GLY A 78 11.14 14.13 10.89
N ARG A 79 11.06 12.87 10.42
CA ARG A 79 12.08 12.22 9.60
C ARG A 79 11.55 11.86 8.21
N ARG A 80 12.39 12.03 7.20
CA ARG A 80 12.11 11.61 5.82
C ARG A 80 12.46 10.14 5.67
N ILE A 81 11.45 9.28 5.52
CA ILE A 81 11.61 7.84 5.34
C ILE A 81 11.84 7.52 3.86
N VAL A 82 11.06 8.13 2.97
CA VAL A 82 11.23 8.02 1.52
C VAL A 82 11.29 9.41 0.88
N PRO A 83 11.94 9.56 -0.30
CA PRO A 83 12.01 10.84 -0.98
C PRO A 83 10.62 11.37 -1.39
N GLU A 84 10.38 12.66 -1.20
CA GLU A 84 9.13 13.31 -1.61
C GLU A 84 8.85 13.14 -3.10
N ALA A 85 9.90 13.26 -3.92
CA ALA A 85 9.81 13.05 -5.35
C ALA A 85 9.33 11.63 -5.71
N TRP A 86 9.73 10.63 -4.93
CA TRP A 86 9.27 9.25 -5.11
C TRP A 86 7.79 9.09 -4.71
N VAL A 87 7.36 9.75 -3.62
CA VAL A 87 5.94 9.74 -3.23
C VAL A 87 5.10 10.42 -4.30
N ARG A 88 5.49 11.61 -4.75
CA ARG A 88 4.79 12.34 -5.83
C ARG A 88 4.71 11.52 -7.11
N ASP A 89 5.79 10.86 -7.53
CA ASP A 89 5.76 9.91 -8.66
C ASP A 89 4.78 8.77 -8.41
N THR A 90 4.75 8.22 -7.19
CA THR A 90 3.94 7.06 -6.83
C THR A 90 2.44 7.34 -6.83
N VAL A 91 2.00 8.46 -6.26
CA VAL A 91 0.58 8.71 -5.98
C VAL A 91 -0.03 9.85 -6.79
N SER A 92 0.76 10.60 -7.58
CA SER A 92 0.27 11.77 -8.31
C SER A 92 0.71 11.82 -9.77
N THR A 93 2.00 11.86 -10.06
CA THR A 93 2.48 12.19 -11.42
C THR A 93 2.80 10.96 -12.26
N GLY A 94 3.18 9.85 -11.64
CA GLY A 94 3.59 8.63 -12.33
C GLY A 94 2.45 7.64 -12.53
N GLY A 95 2.79 6.54 -13.22
CA GLY A 95 1.84 5.51 -13.63
C GLY A 95 1.30 5.78 -15.03
N ASP A 96 1.07 4.70 -15.78
CA ASP A 96 0.57 4.74 -17.16
C ASP A 96 -0.93 4.44 -17.17
N ALA A 97 -1.73 5.44 -17.55
CA ALA A 97 -3.18 5.34 -17.61
C ALA A 97 -3.64 4.38 -18.70
N GLU A 98 -3.00 4.34 -19.87
CA GLU A 98 -3.38 3.42 -20.94
C GLU A 98 -3.07 1.97 -20.55
N ALA A 99 -1.92 1.74 -19.91
CA ALA A 99 -1.58 0.42 -19.38
C ALA A 99 -2.57 -0.04 -18.31
N TRP A 100 -3.08 0.89 -17.48
CA TRP A 100 -4.12 0.62 -16.51
C TRP A 100 -5.45 0.22 -17.18
N GLN A 101 -5.90 0.98 -18.20
CA GLN A 101 -7.15 0.68 -18.93
C GLN A 101 -7.14 -0.68 -19.61
N ARG A 102 -5.97 -1.17 -20.04
CA ARG A 102 -5.81 -2.53 -20.58
C ARG A 102 -5.79 -3.62 -19.50
N GLY A 103 -5.82 -3.24 -18.22
CA GLY A 103 -5.70 -4.12 -17.07
C GLY A 103 -7.04 -4.62 -16.55
N ALA A 104 -7.03 -5.80 -15.92
CA ALA A 104 -8.23 -6.44 -15.36
C ALA A 104 -8.85 -5.68 -14.16
N MET A 105 -8.19 -4.67 -13.59
CA MET A 105 -8.72 -3.87 -12.48
C MET A 105 -9.28 -2.50 -12.92
N ALA A 106 -9.36 -2.24 -14.23
CA ALA A 106 -9.91 -0.98 -14.75
C ALA A 106 -11.37 -0.74 -14.29
N PHE A 107 -12.14 -1.81 -14.06
CA PHE A 107 -13.51 -1.71 -13.54
C PHE A 107 -13.56 -1.05 -12.14
N LEU A 108 -12.55 -1.30 -11.30
CA LEU A 108 -12.51 -0.82 -9.91
C LEU A 108 -12.16 0.67 -9.86
N PHE A 109 -11.24 1.11 -10.73
CA PHE A 109 -10.84 2.51 -10.87
C PHE A 109 -10.85 2.92 -12.33
N PRO A 110 -11.98 3.42 -12.87
CA PRO A 110 -12.09 3.76 -14.30
C PRO A 110 -11.10 4.83 -14.78
N GLN A 111 -10.57 5.67 -13.88
CA GLN A 111 -9.53 6.67 -14.17
C GLN A 111 -8.22 6.37 -13.46
N GLY A 112 -8.05 5.11 -13.05
CA GLY A 112 -6.97 4.67 -12.20
C GLY A 112 -5.61 4.59 -12.88
N ARG A 113 -4.60 4.41 -12.06
CA ARG A 113 -3.21 4.09 -12.45
C ARG A 113 -2.59 3.18 -11.40
N TYR A 114 -1.48 2.54 -11.76
CA TYR A 114 -0.69 1.76 -10.81
C TYR A 114 0.78 2.13 -10.91
N ARG A 115 1.41 2.45 -9.78
CA ARG A 115 2.82 2.85 -9.73
C ARG A 115 3.41 2.46 -8.37
N ASN A 116 4.65 1.95 -8.37
CA ASN A 116 5.41 1.60 -7.16
C ASN A 116 4.64 0.82 -6.08
N LYS A 117 3.78 -0.12 -6.51
CA LYS A 117 2.94 -0.97 -5.66
C LYS A 117 1.69 -0.32 -5.05
N TRP A 118 1.37 0.90 -5.46
CA TRP A 118 0.16 1.62 -5.06
C TRP A 118 -0.84 1.74 -6.21
N TYR A 119 -2.12 1.62 -5.87
CA TYR A 119 -3.23 1.93 -6.76
C TYR A 119 -3.61 3.39 -6.60
N GLN A 120 -3.72 4.11 -7.71
CA GLN A 120 -4.31 5.45 -7.74
C GLN A 120 -5.75 5.31 -8.24
N THR A 121 -6.71 5.90 -7.54
CA THR A 121 -8.13 5.75 -7.86
C THR A 121 -8.56 6.57 -9.08
N GLY A 122 -7.83 7.66 -9.36
CA GLY A 122 -8.23 8.66 -10.36
C GLY A 122 -9.36 9.60 -9.89
N ALA A 123 -9.79 9.48 -8.62
CA ALA A 123 -10.77 10.39 -8.05
C ALA A 123 -10.21 11.81 -7.89
N ALA A 124 -11.08 12.83 -7.96
CA ALA A 124 -10.70 14.23 -7.76
C ALA A 124 -10.10 14.51 -6.37
N SER A 125 -10.39 13.65 -5.38
CA SER A 125 -9.76 13.67 -4.06
C SER A 125 -8.27 13.34 -4.08
N GLY A 126 -7.75 12.84 -5.22
CA GLY A 126 -6.38 12.35 -5.33
C GLY A 126 -6.16 11.04 -4.58
N ALA A 127 -7.23 10.32 -4.24
CA ALA A 127 -7.14 9.17 -3.38
C ALA A 127 -6.32 8.03 -4.01
N PHE A 128 -5.57 7.33 -3.16
CA PHE A 128 -4.75 6.18 -3.52
C PHE A 128 -4.83 5.12 -2.42
N CYS A 129 -4.49 3.88 -2.76
CA CYS A 129 -4.62 2.79 -1.81
C CYS A 129 -3.66 1.61 -2.04
N GLY A 130 -3.48 0.83 -0.97
CA GLY A 130 -3.02 -0.55 -1.00
C GLY A 130 -4.21 -1.49 -0.82
N ILE A 131 -4.25 -2.56 -1.60
CA ILE A 131 -5.35 -3.54 -1.62
C ILE A 131 -4.75 -4.94 -1.42
N GLY A 132 -5.38 -5.71 -0.54
CA GLY A 132 -5.10 -7.13 -0.34
C GLY A 132 -6.37 -7.97 -0.42
N ILE A 133 -6.21 -9.22 -0.85
CA ILE A 133 -7.30 -10.20 -0.94
C ILE A 133 -7.98 -10.40 0.43
N HIS A 134 -9.23 -10.86 0.41
CA HIS A 134 -10.07 -11.03 1.61
C HIS A 134 -10.45 -9.71 2.32
N GLY A 135 -10.37 -8.59 1.60
CA GLY A 135 -10.89 -7.29 2.04
C GLY A 135 -9.92 -6.43 2.84
N GLN A 136 -8.62 -6.47 2.53
CA GLN A 136 -7.63 -5.60 3.17
C GLN A 136 -7.50 -4.28 2.42
N TRP A 137 -7.60 -3.16 3.13
CA TRP A 137 -7.51 -1.83 2.54
C TRP A 137 -6.63 -0.93 3.39
N LEU A 138 -5.70 -0.23 2.74
CA LEU A 138 -5.09 0.99 3.23
C LEU A 138 -5.45 2.10 2.24
N TYR A 139 -6.47 2.88 2.57
CA TYR A 139 -6.99 3.96 1.74
C TYR A 139 -6.52 5.32 2.25
N VAL A 140 -6.08 6.19 1.35
CA VAL A 140 -5.61 7.53 1.69
C VAL A 140 -6.34 8.53 0.80
N ASN A 141 -7.03 9.48 1.43
CA ASN A 141 -7.60 10.65 0.79
C ASN A 141 -6.76 11.88 1.20
N PRO A 142 -5.84 12.36 0.35
CA PRO A 142 -5.01 13.51 0.70
C PRO A 142 -5.80 14.81 0.79
N ALA A 143 -6.86 14.99 -0.02
CA ALA A 143 -7.68 16.20 0.00
C ALA A 143 -8.47 16.38 1.31
N ALA A 144 -8.90 15.27 1.91
CA ALA A 144 -9.58 15.27 3.21
C ALA A 144 -8.63 15.05 4.39
N GLU A 145 -7.32 14.88 4.14
CA GLU A 145 -6.34 14.53 5.17
C GLU A 145 -6.64 13.25 5.97
N VAL A 146 -7.30 12.27 5.33
CA VAL A 146 -7.79 11.05 5.98
C VAL A 146 -7.03 9.80 5.50
N VAL A 147 -6.70 8.92 6.45
CA VAL A 147 -6.19 7.57 6.21
C VAL A 147 -7.11 6.56 6.86
N ILE A 148 -7.53 5.54 6.11
CA ILE A 148 -8.39 4.46 6.58
C ILE A 148 -7.64 3.14 6.40
N ALA A 149 -7.38 2.45 7.50
CA ALA A 149 -6.90 1.07 7.50
C ALA A 149 -8.05 0.13 7.86
N LYS A 150 -8.36 -0.82 6.97
CA LYS A 150 -9.38 -1.85 7.18
C LYS A 150 -8.75 -3.22 6.95
N MET A 151 -8.88 -4.10 7.94
CA MET A 151 -8.47 -5.49 7.86
C MET A 151 -9.72 -6.37 7.92
N SER A 152 -9.74 -7.47 7.19
CA SER A 152 -10.90 -8.34 7.07
C SER A 152 -10.52 -9.78 6.78
N SER A 153 -11.50 -10.67 6.85
CA SER A 153 -11.38 -12.09 6.55
C SER A 153 -12.56 -12.54 5.69
N GLN A 154 -12.80 -11.82 4.59
CA GLN A 154 -13.90 -12.15 3.68
C GLN A 154 -13.77 -13.58 3.13
N PRO A 155 -14.89 -14.28 2.91
CA PRO A 155 -14.88 -15.71 2.56
C PRO A 155 -14.25 -16.00 1.20
N VAL A 156 -14.33 -15.06 0.25
CA VAL A 156 -13.69 -15.14 -1.06
C VAL A 156 -12.51 -14.16 -1.14
N PRO A 157 -11.45 -14.49 -1.92
CA PRO A 157 -10.27 -13.64 -2.00
C PRO A 157 -10.50 -12.31 -2.72
N VAL A 158 -11.37 -12.30 -3.74
CA VAL A 158 -11.75 -11.10 -4.51
C VAL A 158 -13.26 -11.18 -4.74
N ASP A 159 -13.96 -10.09 -4.43
CA ASP A 159 -15.40 -9.93 -4.61
C ASP A 159 -15.62 -8.59 -5.31
N GLU A 160 -15.64 -8.61 -6.65
CA GLU A 160 -15.59 -7.39 -7.46
C GLU A 160 -16.74 -6.40 -7.16
N PRO A 161 -18.02 -6.85 -7.04
CA PRO A 161 -19.09 -5.95 -6.62
C PRO A 161 -18.85 -5.31 -5.25
N LEU A 162 -18.43 -6.13 -4.26
CA LEU A 162 -18.17 -5.63 -2.92
C LEU A 162 -16.98 -4.68 -2.88
N ASP A 163 -15.95 -4.90 -3.70
CA ASP A 163 -14.78 -4.03 -3.80
C ASP A 163 -15.17 -2.66 -4.39
N VAL A 164 -16.07 -2.62 -5.38
CA VAL A 164 -16.61 -1.36 -5.92
C VAL A 164 -17.39 -0.58 -4.86
N ASP A 165 -18.29 -1.26 -4.13
CA ASP A 165 -19.03 -0.65 -3.02
C ASP A 165 -18.10 -0.16 -1.91
N MET A 166 -17.03 -0.92 -1.62
CA MET A 166 -16.04 -0.56 -0.62
C MET A 166 -15.30 0.73 -0.99
N VAL A 167 -14.91 0.90 -2.26
CA VAL A 167 -14.27 2.14 -2.73
C VAL A 167 -15.21 3.33 -2.56
N ALA A 168 -16.47 3.19 -2.95
CA ALA A 168 -17.48 4.25 -2.78
C ALA A 168 -17.69 4.59 -1.30
N PHE A 169 -17.77 3.57 -0.44
CA PHE A 169 -17.90 3.73 1.01
C PHE A 169 -16.70 4.45 1.63
N LEU A 170 -15.47 4.05 1.30
CA LEU A 170 -14.24 4.68 1.82
C LEU A 170 -14.13 6.14 1.41
N GLU A 171 -14.45 6.44 0.14
CA GLU A 171 -14.47 7.80 -0.38
C GLU A 171 -15.55 8.65 0.32
N ALA A 172 -16.76 8.13 0.53
CA ALA A 172 -17.82 8.83 1.25
C ALA A 172 -17.43 9.08 2.72
N LEU A 173 -16.95 8.06 3.42
CA LEU A 173 -16.52 8.15 4.82
C LEU A 173 -15.42 9.19 5.02
N SER A 174 -14.47 9.27 4.07
CA SER A 174 -13.36 10.23 4.14
C SER A 174 -13.80 11.70 4.09
N ARG A 175 -15.01 12.01 3.61
CA ARG A 175 -15.55 13.38 3.56
C ARG A 175 -16.38 13.77 4.78
N MET A 176 -16.67 12.80 5.66
CA MET A 176 -17.53 13.00 6.83
C MET A 176 -16.75 13.30 8.11
N ILE A 177 -15.42 13.16 8.08
CA ILE A 177 -14.49 13.42 9.19
C ILE A 177 -13.86 14.78 8.95
#